data_AF-A0A2D7ZN03-F1
#
_entry.id   AF-A0A2D7ZN03-F1
#
_cell.length_a   1.000
_cell.length_b   1.000
_cell.length_c   1.000
_cell.angle_alpha   90.00
_cell.angle_beta   90.00
_cell.angle_gamma   90.00
#
_symmetry.space_group_name_H-M   'P 1'
#
loop_
_entity.id
_entity.type
_entity.pdbx_description
1 polymer ?
#
loop_
_entity_poly.entity_id
_entity_poly.type
_entity_poly.pdbx_seq_one_letter_code
_entity_poly.pdbx_strand_id
1 'polypeptide(L)'
;MGKGLVNMTVIDLNDIATILNSYPLIKTDIRGASFGDAPKPMAGGAGQLSANPMPPKPNEIEEAEERKKTQQMVREQLNRSLPDGGWFQSMFGRGAGDLVKDLRMARRENKDMREAIDYAIDAIRIAKRQEVEATLQSIDWIGKHEPTVRNLGISERDLLALRKHGKTREYALRRACVQWEKANDIISKLLLIDGDFNEEQRQMWVDAQQLKKNSKKEWRNTLHSVDNIKKGEAMWLTKAADILEARGPLPSSEIFASMGEGVKHLSAARLSALFKMHGVEYNIEKVGANWGIVRNDVIFKDVWAYAAGFLDADGYITITKRLEPRAGFIATGERGKMHCEQLQKALGCGVLQTDLKIHKNSRRTQHRLQFYSEDDLRTLMKGMRPHLRMKKGQAGAILELLDLRGRKSDIVKSRRDDLYRIVKWLNWKDVPGKREELLKEWNIDEAGVHAMFSRDGETLRLLDDANRLVEMI
;
A
#
# COMPACT_ATOMS: atom_id res chain seq x y z
N MET A 1 -45.80 -26.49 0.52
CA MET A 1 -44.60 -27.36 0.62
C MET A 1 -43.60 -26.88 -0.41
N GLY A 2 -42.33 -26.68 -0.02
CA GLY A 2 -41.27 -26.22 -0.92
C GLY A 2 -40.36 -25.18 -0.27
N LYS A 3 -39.56 -25.60 0.72
CA LYS A 3 -38.44 -24.80 1.23
C LYS A 3 -37.29 -24.94 0.22
N GLY A 4 -36.94 -23.86 -0.47
CA GLY A 4 -35.71 -23.78 -1.25
C GLY A 4 -34.52 -23.66 -0.31
N LEU A 5 -33.71 -24.73 -0.23
CA LEU A 5 -32.40 -24.72 0.39
C LEU A 5 -31.47 -23.82 -0.43
N VAL A 6 -31.01 -22.74 0.18
CA VAL A 6 -29.89 -21.93 -0.34
C VAL A 6 -28.63 -22.78 -0.17
N ASN A 7 -28.03 -23.18 -1.29
CA ASN A 7 -26.71 -23.80 -1.32
C ASN A 7 -25.70 -22.85 -0.66
N MET A 8 -25.27 -23.16 0.57
CA MET A 8 -24.02 -22.64 1.11
C MET A 8 -22.89 -23.22 0.24
N THR A 9 -22.19 -22.36 -0.48
CA THR A 9 -20.93 -22.71 -1.14
C THR A 9 -19.95 -23.20 -0.07
N VAL A 10 -19.81 -24.52 0.04
CA VAL A 10 -18.73 -25.17 0.78
C VAL A 10 -17.45 -24.81 0.06
N ILE A 11 -16.62 -23.98 0.68
CA ILE A 11 -15.28 -23.70 0.17
C ILE A 11 -14.46 -24.98 0.40
N ASP A 12 -13.88 -25.51 -0.68
CA ASP A 12 -13.00 -26.67 -0.58
C ASP A 12 -11.75 -26.29 0.23
N LEU A 13 -11.50 -27.02 1.31
CA LEU A 13 -10.33 -26.81 2.17
C LEU A 13 -9.01 -27.07 1.41
N ASN A 14 -9.06 -27.90 0.37
CA ASN A 14 -7.93 -28.11 -0.53
C ASN A 14 -7.60 -26.87 -1.36
N ASP A 15 -8.59 -26.06 -1.74
CA ASP A 15 -8.36 -24.80 -2.44
C ASP A 15 -7.69 -23.78 -1.51
N ILE A 16 -8.08 -23.71 -0.24
CA ILE A 16 -7.43 -22.81 0.73
C ILE A 16 -5.98 -23.25 0.98
N ALA A 17 -5.73 -24.55 1.20
CA ALA A 17 -4.38 -25.06 1.39
C ALA A 17 -3.49 -24.89 0.15
N THR A 18 -4.06 -25.07 -1.05
CA THR A 18 -3.34 -24.90 -2.33
C THR A 18 -3.06 -23.43 -2.61
N ILE A 19 -4.02 -22.54 -2.36
CA ILE A 19 -3.84 -21.09 -2.46
C ILE A 19 -2.75 -20.66 -1.47
N LEU A 20 -2.84 -21.06 -0.20
CA LEU A 20 -1.84 -20.75 0.83
C LEU A 20 -0.44 -21.31 0.45
N ASN A 21 -0.33 -22.56 0.01
CA ASN A 21 0.94 -23.18 -0.40
C ASN A 21 1.53 -22.61 -1.70
N SER A 22 0.70 -21.98 -2.54
CA SER A 22 1.12 -21.30 -3.78
C SER A 22 1.58 -19.85 -3.53
N TYR A 23 1.31 -19.29 -2.35
CA TYR A 23 1.80 -17.98 -1.97
C TYR A 23 3.21 -18.06 -1.33
N PRO A 24 4.18 -17.21 -1.74
CA PRO A 24 5.58 -17.24 -1.25
C PRO A 24 5.75 -17.09 0.28
N LEU A 25 4.66 -16.74 0.97
CA LEU A 25 4.57 -16.50 2.41
C LEU A 25 4.67 -17.76 3.29
N ILE A 26 4.39 -18.95 2.73
CA ILE A 26 4.08 -20.17 3.51
C ILE A 26 5.14 -21.28 3.35
N LYS A 27 6.21 -21.04 2.58
CA LYS A 27 7.31 -22.01 2.41
C LYS A 27 8.45 -21.92 3.43
N THR A 28 8.26 -21.23 4.55
CA THR A 28 9.32 -21.15 5.58
C THR A 28 8.97 -21.97 6.81
N ASP A 29 9.70 -23.06 7.03
CA ASP A 29 9.70 -23.80 8.28
C ASP A 29 10.36 -22.92 9.36
N ILE A 30 9.51 -22.24 10.14
CA ILE A 30 9.94 -21.45 11.29
C ILE A 30 9.64 -22.27 12.54
N ARG A 31 10.64 -23.00 13.05
CA ARG A 31 10.62 -23.50 14.43
C ARG A 31 10.84 -22.33 15.38
N GLY A 32 9.74 -21.66 15.74
CA GLY A 32 9.71 -20.66 16.82
C GLY A 32 9.28 -21.31 18.14
N ALA A 33 9.92 -20.92 19.24
CA ALA A 33 9.57 -21.38 20.58
C ALA A 33 8.09 -21.11 20.90
N SER A 34 7.37 -22.18 21.26
CA SER A 34 6.00 -22.17 21.75
C SER A 34 5.92 -21.38 23.07
N PHE A 35 4.98 -20.44 23.16
CA PHE A 35 4.59 -19.84 24.43
C PHE A 35 3.75 -20.86 25.21
N GLY A 36 4.38 -21.56 26.18
CA GLY A 36 3.67 -22.49 27.06
C GLY A 36 4.50 -23.50 27.84
N ASP A 37 5.81 -23.66 27.59
CA ASP A 37 6.60 -24.63 28.35
C ASP A 37 7.13 -24.03 29.67
N ALA A 38 6.74 -24.67 30.78
CA ALA A 38 7.26 -24.38 32.10
C ALA A 38 8.80 -24.59 32.14
N PRO A 39 9.56 -23.80 32.91
CA PRO A 39 11.01 -23.95 32.99
C PRO A 39 11.34 -25.31 33.60
N LYS A 40 12.04 -26.16 32.84
CA LYS A 40 12.65 -27.39 33.37
C LYS A 40 13.79 -27.00 34.34
N PRO A 41 13.93 -27.70 35.48
CA PRO A 41 14.95 -27.36 36.45
C PRO A 41 16.34 -27.66 35.90
N MET A 42 17.28 -26.75 36.16
CA MET A 42 18.69 -26.92 35.86
C MET A 42 19.29 -28.08 36.66
N ALA A 43 19.84 -29.06 35.96
CA ALA A 43 20.79 -30.02 36.51
C ALA A 43 22.13 -29.82 35.79
N GLY A 44 23.18 -29.55 36.57
CA GLY A 44 24.50 -29.20 36.08
C GLY A 44 25.27 -30.36 35.44
N GLY A 45 26.26 -29.99 34.65
CA GLY A 45 27.26 -30.90 34.10
C GLY A 45 28.26 -30.12 33.26
N ALA A 46 29.49 -30.00 33.76
CA ALA A 46 30.61 -29.31 33.15
C ALA A 46 31.03 -29.93 31.81
N GLY A 47 31.50 -29.10 30.88
CA GLY A 47 32.09 -29.54 29.61
C GLY A 47 32.50 -28.36 28.74
N GLN A 48 33.75 -27.92 28.93
CA GLN A 48 34.40 -26.82 28.24
C GLN A 48 34.90 -27.31 26.87
N LEU A 49 34.39 -26.80 25.74
CA LEU A 49 35.10 -26.82 24.46
C LEU A 49 34.81 -25.56 23.63
N SER A 50 35.92 -24.98 23.18
CA SER A 50 36.13 -23.89 22.24
C SER A 50 35.11 -23.78 21.09
N ALA A 51 34.58 -22.57 20.86
CA ALA A 51 33.86 -22.23 19.64
C ALA A 51 34.40 -20.92 19.06
N ASN A 52 35.34 -21.04 18.12
CA ASN A 52 35.46 -20.03 17.07
C ASN A 52 34.18 -20.12 16.21
N PRO A 53 33.47 -19.01 15.94
CA PRO A 53 32.32 -19.04 15.08
C PRO A 53 32.78 -19.30 13.65
N MET A 54 32.42 -20.47 13.11
CA MET A 54 32.54 -20.74 11.68
C MET A 54 31.67 -19.73 10.91
N PRO A 55 32.12 -19.20 9.76
CA PRO A 55 31.30 -18.37 8.91
C PRO A 55 30.06 -19.15 8.42
N PRO A 56 28.89 -18.50 8.32
CA PRO A 56 27.65 -19.14 7.90
C PRO A 56 27.78 -19.73 6.50
N LYS A 57 27.16 -20.88 6.26
CA LYS A 57 27.20 -21.56 4.96
C LYS A 57 26.44 -20.70 3.92
N PRO A 58 26.86 -20.71 2.63
CA PRO A 58 26.26 -19.87 1.59
C PRO A 58 24.72 -19.91 1.52
N ASN A 59 24.11 -21.08 1.71
CA ASN A 59 22.65 -21.25 1.70
C ASN A 59 21.92 -20.53 2.84
N GLU A 60 22.57 -20.31 4.00
CA GLU A 60 21.93 -19.65 5.15
C GLU A 60 21.84 -18.13 4.96
N ILE A 61 22.78 -17.56 4.21
CA ILE A 61 22.79 -16.13 3.85
C ILE A 61 21.71 -15.86 2.79
N GLU A 62 21.60 -16.74 1.80
CA GLU A 62 20.61 -16.65 0.71
C GLU A 62 19.18 -16.83 1.25
N GLU A 63 18.94 -17.80 2.14
CA GLU A 63 17.66 -17.94 2.82
C GLU A 63 17.33 -16.75 3.72
N ALA A 64 18.33 -16.14 4.39
CA ALA A 64 18.10 -14.96 5.22
C ALA A 64 17.75 -13.71 4.37
N GLU A 65 18.35 -13.57 3.19
CA GLU A 65 18.02 -12.51 2.25
C GLU A 65 16.66 -12.70 1.57
N GLU A 66 16.31 -13.93 1.19
CA GLU A 66 14.98 -14.26 0.69
C GLU A 66 13.90 -14.03 1.75
N ARG A 67 14.16 -14.42 3.01
CA ARG A 67 13.25 -14.12 4.14
C ARG A 67 13.06 -12.61 4.32
N LYS A 68 14.13 -11.82 4.22
CA LYS A 68 14.04 -10.34 4.28
C LYS A 68 13.25 -9.77 3.11
N LYS A 69 13.48 -10.25 1.88
CA LYS A 69 12.76 -9.84 0.67
C LYS A 69 11.28 -10.20 0.72
N THR A 70 10.94 -11.41 1.16
CA THR A 70 9.54 -11.86 1.32
C THR A 70 8.86 -11.08 2.44
N GLN A 71 9.52 -10.85 3.58
CA GLN A 71 8.97 -9.97 4.64
C GLN A 71 8.74 -8.53 4.15
N GLN A 72 9.63 -8.02 3.30
CA GLN A 72 9.51 -6.68 2.72
C GLN A 72 8.36 -6.60 1.70
N MET A 73 8.21 -7.59 0.82
CA MET A 73 7.07 -7.67 -0.12
C MET A 73 5.72 -7.76 0.60
N VAL A 74 5.68 -8.48 1.72
CA VAL A 74 4.47 -8.64 2.52
C VAL A 74 4.13 -7.35 3.24
N ARG A 75 5.14 -6.66 3.79
CA ARG A 75 4.99 -5.31 4.34
C ARG A 75 4.47 -4.31 3.29
N GLU A 76 4.97 -4.40 2.06
CA GLU A 76 4.50 -3.58 0.93
C GLU A 76 3.07 -3.93 0.51
N GLN A 77 2.67 -5.19 0.52
CA GLN A 77 1.28 -5.61 0.24
C GLN A 77 0.31 -5.25 1.36
N LEU A 78 0.74 -5.27 2.61
CA LEU A 78 -0.05 -4.89 3.78
C LEU A 78 -0.27 -3.37 3.86
N ASN A 79 0.72 -2.58 3.43
CA ASN A 79 0.59 -1.14 3.23
C ASN A 79 -0.43 -0.77 2.13
N ARG A 80 -0.80 -1.69 1.23
CA ARG A 80 -1.81 -1.47 0.18
C ARG A 80 -3.25 -1.73 0.63
N SER A 81 -3.48 -2.04 1.90
CA SER A 81 -4.84 -2.30 2.40
C SER A 81 -5.68 -1.01 2.44
N LEU A 82 -6.83 -1.07 1.75
CA LEU A 82 -7.75 0.04 1.49
C LEU A 82 -8.28 0.71 2.78
N PRO A 83 -8.77 1.96 2.71
CA PRO A 83 -9.43 2.64 3.83
C PRO A 83 -10.72 1.95 4.32
N ASP A 84 -11.40 1.20 3.44
CA ASP A 84 -12.75 0.66 3.70
C ASP A 84 -12.78 -0.85 4.04
N GLY A 85 -11.63 -1.49 4.23
CA GLY A 85 -11.56 -2.91 4.64
C GLY A 85 -10.16 -3.38 5.04
N GLY A 86 -10.08 -4.28 6.02
CA GLY A 86 -8.81 -4.87 6.45
C GLY A 86 -8.17 -5.67 5.31
N TRP A 87 -6.85 -5.89 5.35
CA TRP A 87 -6.16 -6.68 4.31
C TRP A 87 -6.82 -8.05 4.09
N PHE A 88 -7.18 -8.72 5.20
CA PHE A 88 -7.91 -9.99 5.16
C PHE A 88 -9.29 -9.88 4.52
N GLN A 89 -10.06 -8.84 4.87
CA GLN A 89 -11.38 -8.59 4.30
C GLN A 89 -11.29 -8.36 2.78
N SER A 90 -10.25 -7.66 2.33
CA SER A 90 -10.02 -7.40 0.90
C SER A 90 -9.57 -8.64 0.13
N MET A 91 -8.76 -9.51 0.75
CA MET A 91 -8.18 -10.68 0.09
C MET A 91 -9.10 -11.91 0.13
N PHE A 92 -9.80 -12.11 1.24
CA PHE A 92 -10.57 -13.33 1.52
C PHE A 92 -12.08 -13.07 1.72
N GLY A 93 -12.52 -11.81 1.63
CA GLY A 93 -13.91 -11.42 1.89
C GLY A 93 -14.34 -11.58 3.36
N ARG A 94 -13.41 -11.90 4.26
CA ARG A 94 -13.64 -12.15 5.69
C ARG A 94 -12.49 -11.61 6.53
N GLY A 95 -12.77 -11.24 7.78
CA GLY A 95 -11.76 -10.78 8.73
C GLY A 95 -10.82 -11.90 9.17
N ALA A 96 -9.63 -11.53 9.65
CA ALA A 96 -8.65 -12.50 10.13
C ALA A 96 -9.20 -13.38 11.27
N GLY A 97 -10.02 -12.80 12.14
CA GLY A 97 -10.65 -13.50 13.26
C GLY A 97 -11.64 -14.58 12.80
N ASP A 98 -12.42 -14.28 11.76
CA ASP A 98 -13.40 -15.21 11.20
C ASP A 98 -12.70 -16.39 10.51
N LEU A 99 -11.63 -16.12 9.75
CA LEU A 99 -10.81 -17.15 9.14
C LEU A 99 -10.19 -18.10 10.18
N VAL A 100 -9.65 -17.56 11.27
CA VAL A 100 -9.12 -18.39 12.37
C VAL A 100 -10.24 -19.20 13.04
N LYS A 101 -11.44 -18.63 13.19
CA LYS A 101 -12.59 -19.33 13.75
C LYS A 101 -13.03 -20.49 12.85
N ASP A 102 -13.13 -20.25 11.55
CA ASP A 102 -13.50 -21.26 10.55
C ASP A 102 -12.47 -22.40 10.50
N LEU A 103 -11.18 -22.08 10.51
CA LEU A 103 -10.10 -23.06 10.59
C LEU A 103 -10.15 -23.86 11.90
N ARG A 104 -10.45 -23.23 13.03
CA ARG A 104 -10.65 -23.94 14.31
C ARG A 104 -11.86 -24.87 14.29
N MET A 105 -12.92 -24.53 13.57
CA MET A 105 -14.07 -25.42 13.37
C MET A 105 -13.69 -26.59 12.45
N ALA A 106 -13.04 -26.32 11.32
CA ALA A 106 -12.55 -27.34 10.40
C ALA A 106 -11.58 -28.32 11.07
N ARG A 107 -10.75 -27.86 12.02
CA ARG A 107 -9.85 -28.70 12.83
C ARG A 107 -10.60 -29.69 13.73
N ARG A 108 -11.83 -29.38 14.16
CA ARG A 108 -12.63 -30.28 15.00
C ARG A 108 -13.18 -31.46 14.21
N GLU A 109 -13.48 -31.24 12.94
CA GLU A 109 -14.05 -32.21 12.01
C GLU A 109 -12.95 -33.01 11.29
N ASN A 110 -11.86 -32.35 10.87
CA ASN A 110 -10.77 -32.94 10.10
C ASN A 110 -9.51 -33.07 10.98
N LYS A 111 -9.46 -34.15 11.78
CA LYS A 111 -8.36 -34.39 12.74
C LYS A 111 -7.04 -34.81 12.07
N ASP A 112 -7.14 -35.41 10.91
CA ASP A 112 -6.04 -35.83 10.02
C ASP A 112 -5.26 -34.63 9.46
N MET A 113 -5.93 -33.51 9.20
CA MET A 113 -5.29 -32.27 8.71
C MET A 113 -4.93 -31.27 9.82
N ARG A 114 -4.90 -31.72 11.08
CA ARG A 114 -4.73 -30.82 12.24
C ARG A 114 -3.47 -29.95 12.16
N GLU A 115 -2.33 -30.54 11.81
CA GLU A 115 -1.05 -29.82 11.74
C GLU A 115 -1.05 -28.75 10.64
N ALA A 116 -1.61 -29.08 9.47
CA ALA A 116 -1.76 -28.13 8.38
C ALA A 116 -2.70 -26.96 8.73
N ILE A 117 -3.79 -27.24 9.45
CA ILE A 117 -4.73 -26.22 9.92
C ILE A 117 -4.10 -25.33 10.99
N ASP A 118 -3.35 -25.92 11.94
CA ASP A 118 -2.63 -25.16 12.97
C ASP A 118 -1.56 -24.26 12.33
N TYR A 119 -0.83 -24.76 11.32
CA TYR A 119 0.10 -23.94 10.52
C TYR A 119 -0.60 -22.77 9.82
N ALA A 120 -1.75 -23.01 9.17
CA ALA A 120 -2.52 -21.95 8.50
C ALA A 120 -3.01 -20.87 9.49
N ILE A 121 -3.44 -21.27 10.69
CA ILE A 121 -3.82 -20.33 11.75
C ILE A 121 -2.64 -19.44 12.16
N ASP A 122 -1.44 -20.02 12.31
CA ASP A 122 -0.25 -19.27 12.69
C ASP A 122 0.22 -18.33 11.57
N ALA A 123 0.12 -18.75 10.30
CA ALA A 123 0.37 -17.89 9.15
C ALA A 123 -0.57 -16.67 9.14
N ILE A 124 -1.87 -16.87 9.40
CA ILE A 124 -2.86 -15.77 9.51
C ILE A 124 -2.49 -14.82 10.65
N ARG A 125 -2.06 -15.34 11.80
CA ARG A 125 -1.63 -14.51 12.94
C ARG A 125 -0.37 -13.70 12.62
N ILE A 126 0.59 -14.28 11.92
CA ILE A 126 1.81 -13.58 11.47
C ILE A 126 1.43 -12.44 10.54
N ALA A 127 0.65 -12.72 9.49
CA ALA A 127 0.21 -11.72 8.54
C ALA A 127 -0.61 -10.60 9.23
N LYS A 128 -1.47 -10.93 10.20
CA LYS A 128 -2.20 -9.91 10.97
C LYS A 128 -1.30 -9.03 11.83
N ARG A 129 -0.24 -9.59 12.43
CA ARG A 129 0.76 -8.78 13.17
C ARG A 129 1.48 -7.81 12.26
N GLN A 130 1.86 -8.25 11.07
CA GLN A 130 2.50 -7.40 10.07
C GLN A 130 1.53 -6.32 9.57
N GLU A 131 0.23 -6.62 9.43
CA GLU A 131 -0.78 -5.63 9.04
C GLU A 131 -0.88 -4.49 10.06
N VAL A 132 -0.91 -4.85 11.35
CA VAL A 132 -0.94 -3.88 12.45
C VAL A 132 0.31 -3.01 12.38
N GLU A 133 1.49 -3.61 12.24
CA GLU A 133 2.76 -2.89 12.19
C GLU A 133 2.84 -1.93 11.00
N ALA A 134 2.52 -2.40 9.80
CA ALA A 134 2.43 -1.62 8.58
C ALA A 134 1.49 -0.42 8.74
N THR A 135 0.29 -0.65 9.30
CA THR A 135 -0.70 0.40 9.54
C THR A 135 -0.18 1.46 10.53
N LEU A 136 0.45 1.04 11.63
CA LEU A 136 0.98 1.98 12.62
C LEU A 136 2.15 2.79 12.07
N GLN A 137 3.03 2.17 11.28
CA GLN A 137 4.16 2.85 10.65
C GLN A 137 3.74 3.82 9.55
N SER A 138 2.60 3.59 8.89
CA SER A 138 2.05 4.49 7.88
C SER A 138 1.56 5.83 8.45
N ILE A 139 1.43 5.94 9.78
CA ILE A 139 0.93 7.14 10.44
C ILE A 139 2.11 7.88 11.10
N ASP A 140 2.56 8.96 10.44
CA ASP A 140 3.77 9.73 10.79
C ASP A 140 3.89 10.07 12.28
N TRP A 141 2.76 10.35 12.93
CA TRP A 141 2.74 10.80 14.31
C TRP A 141 2.82 9.69 15.36
N ILE A 142 2.55 8.43 14.97
CA ILE A 142 2.50 7.30 15.90
C ILE A 142 3.88 6.93 16.40
N GLY A 143 4.95 7.13 15.63
CA GLY A 143 6.33 6.67 15.90
C GLY A 143 6.67 6.37 17.37
N LYS A 144 6.85 7.40 18.22
CA LYS A 144 7.22 7.23 19.64
C LYS A 144 6.11 6.64 20.54
N HIS A 145 4.86 6.72 20.10
CA HIS A 145 3.68 6.22 20.80
C HIS A 145 3.25 4.82 20.34
N GLU A 146 3.96 4.19 19.40
CA GLU A 146 3.60 2.86 18.87
C GLU A 146 3.38 1.81 19.99
N PRO A 147 4.27 1.67 20.99
CA PRO A 147 4.06 0.71 22.08
C PRO A 147 2.80 1.02 22.89
N THR A 148 2.51 2.30 23.10
CA THR A 148 1.31 2.79 23.79
C THR A 148 0.05 2.43 23.03
N VAL A 149 0.04 2.66 21.71
CA VAL A 149 -1.08 2.35 20.83
C VAL A 149 -1.36 0.84 20.83
N ARG A 150 -0.33 -0.01 20.82
CA ARG A 150 -0.47 -1.47 20.98
C ARG A 150 -1.08 -1.84 22.34
N ASN A 151 -0.63 -1.22 23.42
CA ASN A 151 -1.10 -1.47 24.78
C ASN A 151 -2.53 -0.98 25.05
N LEU A 152 -3.00 0.03 24.30
CA LEU A 152 -4.40 0.46 24.35
C LEU A 152 -5.37 -0.63 23.83
N GLY A 153 -4.84 -1.61 23.08
CA GLY A 153 -5.57 -2.75 22.57
C GLY A 153 -6.31 -2.39 21.29
N ILE A 154 -5.66 -2.63 20.16
CA ILE A 154 -6.14 -2.28 18.83
C ILE A 154 -6.93 -3.47 18.25
N SER A 155 -8.22 -3.28 18.03
CA SER A 155 -9.05 -4.21 17.26
C SER A 155 -8.92 -3.96 15.75
N GLU A 156 -9.42 -4.88 14.93
CA GLU A 156 -9.49 -4.69 13.48
C GLU A 156 -10.31 -3.45 13.10
N ARG A 157 -11.39 -3.19 13.84
CA ARG A 157 -12.20 -1.97 13.70
C ARG A 157 -11.39 -0.71 14.04
N ASP A 158 -10.54 -0.77 15.06
CA ASP A 158 -9.67 0.35 15.45
C ASP A 158 -8.59 0.62 14.39
N LEU A 159 -8.02 -0.42 13.76
CA LEU A 159 -7.07 -0.26 12.66
C LEU A 159 -7.69 0.48 11.47
N LEU A 160 -8.92 0.13 11.11
CA LEU A 160 -9.65 0.80 10.03
C LEU A 160 -9.91 2.27 10.36
N ALA A 161 -10.40 2.54 11.58
CA ALA A 161 -10.61 3.90 12.05
C ALA A 161 -9.29 4.70 12.12
N LEU A 162 -8.17 4.07 12.45
CA LEU A 162 -6.85 4.69 12.45
C LEU A 162 -6.37 5.05 11.04
N ARG A 163 -6.56 4.17 10.04
CA ARG A 163 -6.22 4.50 8.65
C ARG A 163 -7.04 5.69 8.14
N LYS A 164 -8.34 5.71 8.44
CA LYS A 164 -9.25 6.74 7.95
C LYS A 164 -9.13 8.06 8.71
N HIS A 165 -9.01 8.01 10.03
CA HIS A 165 -9.13 9.20 10.89
C HIS A 165 -7.84 9.57 11.63
N GLY A 166 -6.81 8.72 11.59
CA GLY A 166 -5.58 8.88 12.38
C GLY A 166 -4.95 10.26 12.22
N LYS A 167 -4.88 10.78 10.98
CA LYS A 167 -4.34 12.12 10.71
C LYS A 167 -5.28 13.24 11.14
N THR A 168 -6.56 13.15 10.80
CA THR A 168 -7.57 14.19 11.13
C THR A 168 -7.81 14.34 12.64
N ARG A 169 -7.63 13.26 13.42
CA ARG A 169 -7.86 13.22 14.87
C ARG A 169 -6.56 13.10 15.67
N GLU A 170 -5.42 13.37 15.04
CA GLU A 170 -4.08 13.23 15.60
C GLU A 170 -3.93 13.84 16.99
N TYR A 171 -4.35 15.10 17.17
CA TYR A 171 -4.17 15.82 18.43
C TYR A 171 -4.85 15.09 19.61
N ALA A 172 -6.09 14.66 19.45
CA ALA A 172 -6.85 13.98 20.49
C ALA A 172 -6.31 12.56 20.74
N LEU A 173 -5.92 11.84 19.69
CA LEU A 173 -5.32 10.51 19.81
C LEU A 173 -3.95 10.56 20.52
N ARG A 174 -3.10 11.52 20.15
CA ARG A 174 -1.81 11.77 20.83
C ARG A 174 -2.02 12.12 22.30
N ARG A 175 -2.99 12.97 22.62
CA ARG A 175 -3.29 13.34 24.00
C ARG A 175 -3.67 12.10 24.84
N ALA A 176 -4.48 11.20 24.29
CA ALA A 176 -4.80 9.93 24.94
C ALA A 176 -3.55 9.04 25.15
N CYS A 177 -2.64 8.98 24.17
CA CYS A 177 -1.37 8.27 24.32
C CYS A 177 -0.50 8.86 25.45
N VAL A 178 -0.35 10.18 25.49
CA VAL A 178 0.46 10.86 26.52
C VAL A 178 -0.11 10.64 27.92
N GLN A 179 -1.44 10.67 28.09
CA GLN A 179 -2.06 10.38 29.38
C GLN A 179 -1.83 8.91 29.81
N TRP A 180 -1.89 7.97 28.86
CA TRP A 180 -1.60 6.56 29.12
C TRP A 180 -0.15 6.34 29.51
N GLU A 181 0.79 6.99 28.82
CA GLU A 181 2.23 6.95 29.13
C GLU A 181 2.52 7.52 30.50
N LYS A 182 1.92 8.67 30.85
CA LYS A 182 2.03 9.26 32.19
C LYS A 182 1.50 8.31 33.27
N ALA A 183 0.37 7.66 33.03
CA ALA A 183 -0.19 6.68 33.95
C ALA A 183 0.75 5.47 34.14
N ASN A 184 1.31 4.95 33.05
CA ASN A 184 2.26 3.84 33.11
C ASN A 184 3.56 4.23 33.81
N ASP A 185 4.09 5.43 33.58
CA ASP A 185 5.29 5.93 34.27
C ASP A 185 5.08 5.99 35.80
N ILE A 186 3.93 6.50 36.25
CA ILE A 186 3.57 6.51 37.68
C ILE A 186 3.48 5.08 38.21
N ILE A 187 2.78 4.18 37.52
CA ILE A 187 2.64 2.78 37.93
C ILE A 187 4.00 2.09 38.01
N SER A 188 4.87 2.28 37.01
CA SER A 188 6.22 1.70 36.99
C SER A 188 7.08 2.22 38.13
N LYS A 189 7.02 3.51 38.44
CA LYS A 189 7.73 4.09 39.60
C LYS A 189 7.24 3.52 40.93
N LEU A 190 5.93 3.35 41.08
CA LEU A 190 5.35 2.75 42.28
C LEU A 190 5.72 1.27 42.45
N LEU A 191 5.84 0.53 41.34
CA LEU A 191 6.26 -0.89 41.36
C LEU A 191 7.72 -1.11 41.75
N LEU A 192 8.57 -0.07 41.71
CA LEU A 192 9.98 -0.14 42.15
C LEU A 192 10.15 0.12 43.65
N ILE A 193 9.08 0.46 44.36
CA ILE A 193 9.12 0.72 45.79
C ILE A 193 9.01 -0.61 46.52
N ASP A 194 10.06 -0.97 47.26
CA ASP A 194 10.06 -2.14 48.13
C ASP A 194 9.27 -1.85 49.42
N GLY A 195 8.28 -2.69 49.72
CA GLY A 195 7.44 -2.59 50.93
C GLY A 195 5.98 -2.21 50.66
N ASP A 196 5.21 -2.00 51.72
CA ASP A 196 3.79 -1.64 51.63
C ASP A 196 3.61 -0.17 51.21
N PHE A 197 2.64 0.08 50.33
CA PHE A 197 2.32 1.44 49.91
C PHE A 197 1.79 2.28 51.07
N ASN A 198 2.33 3.48 51.25
CA ASN A 198 1.74 4.49 52.12
C ASN A 198 0.45 5.07 51.50
N GLU A 199 -0.31 5.87 52.27
CA GLU A 199 -1.61 6.39 51.82
C GLU A 199 -1.50 7.24 50.54
N GLU A 200 -0.45 8.06 50.43
CA GLU A 200 -0.20 8.87 49.23
C GLU A 200 0.11 8.00 48.00
N GLN A 201 0.90 6.95 48.16
CA GLN A 201 1.25 5.99 47.10
C GLN A 201 0.03 5.15 46.68
N ARG A 202 -0.83 4.77 47.63
CA ARG A 202 -2.12 4.13 47.32
C ARG A 202 -3.00 5.06 46.49
N GLN A 203 -3.09 6.34 46.86
CA GLN A 203 -3.87 7.32 46.10
C GLN A 203 -3.28 7.55 44.70
N MET A 204 -1.95 7.68 44.58
CA MET A 204 -1.27 7.79 43.28
C MET A 204 -1.51 6.58 42.39
N TRP A 205 -1.55 5.37 42.97
CA TRP A 205 -1.89 4.15 42.24
C TRP A 205 -3.33 4.22 41.71
N VAL A 206 -4.30 4.56 42.55
CA VAL A 206 -5.70 4.70 42.17
C VAL A 206 -5.87 5.74 41.06
N ASP A 207 -5.24 6.90 41.20
CA ASP A 207 -5.29 7.99 40.23
C ASP A 207 -4.66 7.59 38.90
N ALA A 208 -3.52 6.89 38.94
CA ALA A 208 -2.87 6.39 37.72
C ALA A 208 -3.72 5.33 37.01
N GLN A 209 -4.35 4.41 37.76
CA GLN A 209 -5.28 3.43 37.19
C GLN A 209 -6.51 4.11 36.57
N GLN A 210 -7.04 5.16 37.22
CA GLN A 210 -8.15 5.93 36.69
C GLN A 210 -7.75 6.71 35.43
N LEU A 211 -6.55 7.32 35.42
CA LEU A 211 -6.01 8.01 34.26
C LEU A 211 -5.83 7.05 33.08
N LYS A 212 -5.38 5.82 33.32
CA LYS A 212 -5.27 4.75 32.32
C LYS A 212 -6.64 4.38 31.73
N LYS A 213 -7.66 4.23 32.57
CA LYS A 213 -9.06 4.00 32.13
C LYS A 213 -9.60 5.16 31.29
N ASN A 214 -9.38 6.39 31.74
CA ASN A 214 -9.82 7.60 31.05
C ASN A 214 -9.15 7.74 29.67
N SER A 215 -7.83 7.50 29.60
CA SER A 215 -7.06 7.50 28.35
C SER A 215 -7.61 6.50 27.34
N LYS A 216 -7.93 5.28 27.78
CA LYS A 216 -8.52 4.24 26.92
C LYS A 216 -9.91 4.63 26.42
N LYS A 217 -10.72 5.26 27.27
CA LYS A 217 -12.04 5.78 26.90
C LYS A 217 -11.92 6.91 25.88
N GLU A 218 -11.02 7.85 26.12
CA GLU A 218 -10.73 8.96 25.22
C GLU A 218 -10.27 8.48 23.85
N TRP A 219 -9.35 7.52 23.82
CA TRP A 219 -8.87 6.86 22.60
C TRP A 219 -10.02 6.27 21.78
N ARG A 220 -10.86 5.43 22.40
CA ARG A 220 -12.01 4.79 21.73
C ARG A 220 -13.03 5.80 21.23
N ASN A 221 -13.38 6.78 22.05
CA ASN A 221 -14.36 7.82 21.67
C ASN A 221 -13.85 8.70 20.54
N THR A 222 -12.54 8.93 20.50
CA THR A 222 -11.89 9.68 19.41
C THR A 222 -11.86 8.86 18.13
N LEU A 223 -11.56 7.56 18.18
CA LEU A 223 -11.56 6.71 16.98
C LEU A 223 -12.96 6.46 16.43
N HIS A 224 -13.95 6.24 17.29
CA HIS A 224 -15.32 5.89 16.91
C HIS A 224 -16.28 6.99 17.33
N SER A 225 -16.04 8.23 16.89
CA SER A 225 -16.89 9.37 17.26
C SER A 225 -18.34 9.19 16.79
N VAL A 226 -18.56 8.42 15.71
CA VAL A 226 -19.88 8.07 15.15
C VAL A 226 -20.72 7.25 16.11
N ASP A 227 -20.12 6.39 16.93
CA ASP A 227 -20.87 5.55 17.88
C ASP A 227 -21.61 6.40 18.92
N ASN A 228 -21.21 7.66 19.08
CA ASN A 228 -21.81 8.62 20.00
C ASN A 228 -22.73 9.65 19.31
N ILE A 229 -22.93 9.56 17.99
CA ILE A 229 -23.80 10.48 17.25
C ILE A 229 -25.27 10.22 17.61
N LYS A 230 -26.02 11.30 17.85
CA LYS A 230 -27.47 11.21 18.02
C LYS A 230 -28.14 10.87 16.68
N LYS A 231 -29.18 10.04 16.69
CA LYS A 231 -29.92 9.62 15.49
C LYS A 231 -30.33 10.79 14.58
N GLY A 232 -30.73 11.92 15.17
CA GLY A 232 -31.07 13.14 14.41
C GLY A 232 -29.87 13.76 13.68
N GLU A 233 -28.69 13.77 14.29
CA GLU A 233 -27.47 14.32 13.71
C GLU A 233 -26.95 13.44 12.57
N ALA A 234 -27.05 12.11 12.70
CA ALA A 234 -26.76 11.17 11.61
C ALA A 234 -27.68 11.40 10.40
N MET A 235 -28.97 11.60 10.63
CA MET A 235 -29.92 11.92 9.55
C MET A 235 -29.56 13.24 8.84
N TRP A 236 -29.11 14.26 9.59
CA TRP A 236 -28.70 15.54 9.00
C TRP A 236 -27.43 15.42 8.15
N LEU A 237 -26.45 14.64 8.62
CA LEU A 237 -25.22 14.37 7.88
C LEU A 237 -25.48 13.57 6.60
N THR A 238 -26.39 12.59 6.66
CA THR A 238 -26.81 11.82 5.47
C THR A 238 -27.48 12.73 4.44
N LYS A 239 -28.46 13.54 4.86
CA LYS A 239 -29.10 14.52 3.97
C LYS A 239 -28.12 15.54 3.41
N ALA A 240 -27.16 15.99 4.20
CA ALA A 240 -26.11 16.89 3.73
C ALA A 240 -25.26 16.24 2.64
N ALA A 241 -24.90 14.97 2.81
CA ALA A 241 -24.14 14.23 1.82
C ALA A 241 -24.90 14.12 0.50
N ASP A 242 -26.19 13.79 0.53
CA ASP A 242 -27.04 13.72 -0.65
C ASP A 242 -27.12 15.07 -1.40
N ILE A 243 -27.26 16.18 -0.66
CA ILE A 243 -27.29 17.53 -1.23
C ILE A 243 -25.95 17.88 -1.89
N LEU A 244 -24.83 17.58 -1.21
CA LEU A 244 -23.49 17.82 -1.71
C LEU A 244 -23.15 16.92 -2.91
N GLU A 245 -23.68 15.70 -2.96
CA GLU A 245 -23.53 14.80 -4.10
C GLU A 245 -24.29 15.32 -5.32
N ALA A 246 -25.50 15.85 -5.13
CA ALA A 246 -26.31 16.38 -6.22
C ALA A 246 -25.82 17.75 -6.73
N ARG A 247 -25.28 18.61 -5.85
CA ARG A 247 -25.00 20.03 -6.15
C ARG A 247 -23.52 20.41 -6.11
N GLY A 248 -22.64 19.52 -5.66
CA GLY A 248 -21.21 19.78 -5.52
C GLY A 248 -20.87 20.61 -4.26
N PRO A 249 -19.67 21.22 -4.21
CA PRO A 249 -19.19 21.88 -3.01
C PRO A 249 -19.97 23.16 -2.65
N LEU A 250 -20.60 23.18 -1.48
CA LEU A 250 -21.47 24.28 -1.00
C LEU A 250 -21.09 24.79 0.40
N PRO A 251 -21.35 26.06 0.74
CA PRO A 251 -21.20 26.55 2.11
C PRO A 251 -22.27 25.98 3.03
N SER A 252 -21.99 25.91 4.34
CA SER A 252 -22.91 25.30 5.32
C SER A 252 -24.27 25.99 5.41
N SER A 253 -24.36 27.27 5.05
CA SER A 253 -25.61 28.04 4.96
C SER A 253 -26.51 27.56 3.83
N GLU A 254 -25.95 27.32 2.65
CA GLU A 254 -26.71 26.85 1.48
C GLU A 254 -27.13 25.39 1.61
N ILE A 255 -26.27 24.55 2.20
CA ILE A 255 -26.63 23.17 2.52
C ILE A 255 -27.80 23.17 3.51
N PHE A 256 -27.73 23.97 4.57
CA PHE A 256 -28.81 24.10 5.55
C PHE A 256 -30.12 24.59 4.90
N ALA A 257 -30.07 25.62 4.05
CA ALA A 257 -31.24 26.10 3.33
C ALA A 257 -31.84 25.02 2.41
N SER A 258 -31.01 24.16 1.85
CA SER A 258 -31.41 23.07 0.96
C SER A 258 -31.99 21.85 1.68
N MET A 259 -31.88 21.76 3.02
CA MET A 259 -32.43 20.65 3.80
C MET A 259 -33.95 20.72 4.02
N GLY A 260 -34.58 21.86 3.70
CA GLY A 260 -36.02 22.08 3.80
C GLY A 260 -36.58 22.17 5.23
N GLU A 261 -37.92 22.19 5.36
CA GLU A 261 -38.60 22.18 6.64
C GLU A 261 -38.60 20.77 7.26
N GLY A 262 -38.23 20.68 8.54
CA GLY A 262 -38.11 19.39 9.26
C GLY A 262 -36.85 19.24 10.12
N VAL A 263 -35.96 20.24 10.11
CA VAL A 263 -34.69 20.21 10.86
C VAL A 263 -34.78 21.04 12.15
N LYS A 264 -35.65 20.61 13.08
CA LYS A 264 -35.80 21.28 14.38
C LYS A 264 -34.46 21.29 15.13
N HIS A 265 -34.04 22.46 15.62
CA HIS A 265 -32.78 22.69 16.37
C HIS A 265 -31.46 22.52 15.60
N LEU A 266 -31.49 22.51 14.27
CA LEU A 266 -30.29 22.64 13.44
C LEU A 266 -30.11 24.10 12.98
N SER A 267 -28.87 24.55 12.94
CA SER A 267 -28.46 25.83 12.33
C SER A 267 -27.27 25.59 11.42
N ALA A 268 -27.01 26.50 10.48
CA ALA A 268 -25.83 26.41 9.61
C ALA A 268 -24.50 26.31 10.39
N ALA A 269 -24.40 27.00 11.53
CA ALA A 269 -23.23 26.93 12.42
C ALA A 269 -23.10 25.54 13.08
N ARG A 270 -24.21 24.99 13.56
CA ARG A 270 -24.24 23.64 14.15
C ARG A 270 -23.94 22.56 13.09
N LEU A 271 -24.44 22.72 11.86
CA LEU A 271 -24.15 21.83 10.75
C LEU A 271 -22.65 21.85 10.38
N SER A 272 -22.04 23.05 10.33
CA SER A 272 -20.60 23.21 10.13
C SER A 272 -19.77 22.55 11.24
N ALA A 273 -20.21 22.65 12.51
CA ALA A 273 -19.59 21.93 13.62
C ALA A 273 -19.72 20.41 13.47
N LEU A 274 -20.89 19.91 13.04
CA LEU A 274 -21.11 18.48 12.77
C LEU A 274 -20.21 17.97 11.64
N PHE A 275 -20.01 18.73 10.57
CA PHE A 275 -19.08 18.36 9.50
C PHE A 275 -17.63 18.28 10.00
N LYS A 276 -17.20 19.20 10.87
CA LYS A 276 -15.86 19.13 11.48
C LYS A 276 -15.67 17.91 12.36
N MET A 277 -16.70 17.51 13.12
CA MET A 277 -16.60 16.39 14.08
C MET A 277 -16.83 15.02 13.43
N HIS A 278 -17.73 14.95 12.45
CA HIS A 278 -18.27 13.70 11.91
C HIS A 278 -18.39 13.67 10.39
N GLY A 279 -18.09 14.75 9.67
CA GLY A 279 -18.27 14.85 8.22
C GLY A 279 -17.47 13.81 7.44
N VAL A 280 -16.24 13.52 7.86
CA VAL A 280 -15.34 12.52 7.25
C VAL A 280 -16.00 11.13 7.16
N GLU A 281 -16.91 10.81 8.08
CA GLU A 281 -17.60 9.52 8.15
C GLU A 281 -18.63 9.37 7.03
N TYR A 282 -19.15 10.50 6.57
CA TYR A 282 -20.09 10.65 5.46
C TYR A 282 -19.39 11.16 4.20
N ASN A 283 -18.05 11.09 4.15
CA ASN A 283 -17.21 11.59 3.06
C ASN A 283 -17.35 13.10 2.80
N ILE A 284 -17.78 13.87 3.80
CA ILE A 284 -17.90 15.32 3.73
C ILE A 284 -16.63 15.96 4.29
N GLU A 285 -15.90 16.68 3.46
CA GLU A 285 -14.73 17.45 3.86
C GLU A 285 -14.78 18.90 3.37
N LYS A 286 -13.86 19.71 3.90
CA LYS A 286 -13.77 21.12 3.54
C LYS A 286 -12.98 21.27 2.23
N VAL A 287 -13.62 21.82 1.20
CA VAL A 287 -13.04 22.09 -0.12
C VAL A 287 -12.95 23.62 -0.28
N GLY A 288 -11.79 24.19 0.03
CA GLY A 288 -11.59 25.63 0.05
C GLY A 288 -12.43 26.31 1.13
N ALA A 289 -13.32 27.23 0.72
CA ALA A 289 -14.27 27.89 1.63
C ALA A 289 -15.54 27.06 1.90
N ASN A 290 -15.81 26.04 1.08
CA ASN A 290 -17.05 25.27 1.07
C ASN A 290 -16.85 23.86 1.66
N TRP A 291 -17.94 23.13 1.81
CA TRP A 291 -17.96 21.70 2.12
C TRP A 291 -18.30 20.91 0.87
N GLY A 292 -17.67 19.76 0.66
CA GLY A 292 -17.91 18.93 -0.51
C GLY A 292 -17.77 17.44 -0.18
N ILE A 293 -18.32 16.60 -1.06
CA ILE A 293 -18.05 15.17 -1.00
C ILE A 293 -16.66 14.90 -1.55
N VAL A 294 -15.79 14.38 -0.69
CA VAL A 294 -14.49 13.84 -1.09
C VAL A 294 -14.66 12.33 -1.16
N ARG A 295 -14.93 11.82 -2.36
CA ARG A 295 -14.70 10.41 -2.65
C ARG A 295 -13.19 10.26 -2.82
N ASN A 296 -12.54 9.74 -1.79
CA ASN A 296 -11.20 9.24 -1.97
C ASN A 296 -11.28 8.06 -2.95
N ASP A 297 -10.59 8.26 -4.07
CA ASP A 297 -10.13 7.26 -5.03
C ASP A 297 -11.07 6.87 -6.17
N VAL A 298 -10.59 7.10 -7.40
CA VAL A 298 -10.76 6.07 -8.44
C VAL A 298 -9.97 4.87 -7.91
N ILE A 299 -10.67 3.88 -7.38
CA ILE A 299 -10.05 2.67 -6.84
C ILE A 299 -9.38 1.91 -8.00
N PHE A 300 -8.06 2.03 -8.12
CA PHE A 300 -7.29 1.13 -8.96
C PHE A 300 -7.19 -0.21 -8.22
N LYS A 301 -8.02 -1.18 -8.61
CA LYS A 301 -7.97 -2.56 -8.08
C LYS A 301 -6.54 -3.13 -8.15
N ASP A 302 -5.77 -2.71 -9.15
CA ASP A 302 -4.32 -2.87 -9.25
C ASP A 302 -3.75 -1.63 -9.96
N VAL A 303 -2.94 -0.84 -9.23
CA VAL A 303 -2.33 0.41 -9.73
C VAL A 303 -1.46 0.14 -10.95
N TRP A 304 -0.73 -0.98 -10.98
CA TRP A 304 0.19 -1.31 -12.07
C TRP A 304 -0.53 -1.81 -13.30
N ALA A 305 -1.57 -2.63 -13.13
CA ALA A 305 -2.42 -3.06 -14.23
C ALA A 305 -3.21 -1.89 -14.83
N TYR A 306 -3.73 -0.99 -13.98
CA TYR A 306 -4.41 0.23 -14.43
C TYR A 306 -3.45 1.15 -15.18
N ALA A 307 -2.28 1.43 -14.59
CA ALA A 307 -1.23 2.22 -15.23
C ALA A 307 -0.85 1.60 -16.58
N ALA A 308 -0.67 0.28 -16.66
CA ALA A 308 -0.33 -0.40 -17.90
C ALA A 308 -1.41 -0.23 -18.97
N GLY A 309 -2.68 -0.43 -18.61
CA GLY A 309 -3.81 -0.20 -19.52
C GLY A 309 -3.87 1.25 -20.00
N PHE A 310 -3.66 2.20 -19.09
CA PHE A 310 -3.67 3.63 -19.44
C PHE A 310 -2.46 4.03 -20.29
N LEU A 311 -1.30 3.43 -20.05
CA LEU A 311 -0.10 3.70 -20.86
C LEU A 311 -0.26 3.13 -22.26
N ASP A 312 -0.82 1.92 -22.39
CA ASP A 312 -1.10 1.32 -23.68
C ASP A 312 -2.09 2.17 -24.49
N ALA A 313 -3.14 2.71 -23.85
CA ALA A 313 -4.17 3.51 -24.51
C ALA A 313 -3.71 4.95 -24.84
N ASP A 314 -3.30 5.72 -23.83
CA ASP A 314 -3.10 7.18 -23.91
C ASP A 314 -1.71 7.62 -23.41
N GLY A 315 -0.80 6.66 -23.22
CA GLY A 315 0.58 6.92 -22.83
C GLY A 315 1.59 6.85 -23.96
N TYR A 316 2.81 7.28 -23.66
CA TYR A 316 3.94 7.20 -24.57
C TYR A 316 5.17 6.60 -23.88
N ILE A 317 5.97 5.90 -24.68
CA ILE A 317 7.32 5.45 -24.33
C ILE A 317 8.24 5.85 -25.48
N THR A 318 9.29 6.62 -25.18
CA THR A 318 10.19 7.18 -26.20
C THR A 318 11.62 7.23 -25.69
N ILE A 319 12.58 7.24 -26.62
CA ILE A 319 13.98 7.55 -26.35
C ILE A 319 14.34 8.76 -27.21
N THR A 320 14.98 9.79 -26.64
CA THR A 320 15.41 10.96 -27.41
C THR A 320 16.64 10.64 -28.26
N LYS A 321 16.99 11.50 -29.23
CA LYS A 321 18.25 11.38 -29.99
C LYS A 321 19.51 11.41 -29.11
N ARG A 322 19.39 11.94 -27.87
CA ARG A 322 20.46 11.95 -26.87
C ARG A 322 20.48 10.69 -26.01
N LEU A 323 19.72 9.65 -26.39
CA LEU A 323 19.57 8.40 -25.64
C LEU A 323 18.99 8.60 -24.24
N GLU A 324 18.12 9.61 -24.08
CA GLU A 324 17.39 9.82 -22.84
C GLU A 324 16.01 9.12 -22.92
N PRO A 325 15.76 8.07 -22.11
CA PRO A 325 14.45 7.44 -22.06
C PRO A 325 13.42 8.37 -21.40
N ARG A 326 12.19 8.36 -21.92
CA ARG A 326 11.05 9.12 -21.39
C ARG A 326 9.77 8.31 -21.53
N ALA A 327 8.96 8.32 -20.48
CA ALA A 327 7.62 7.76 -20.52
C ALA A 327 6.63 8.73 -19.89
N GLY A 328 5.36 8.60 -20.22
CA GLY A 328 4.36 9.42 -19.57
C GLY A 328 2.94 9.13 -20.03
N PHE A 329 2.01 9.68 -19.27
CA PHE A 329 0.58 9.66 -19.53
C PHE A 329 0.12 11.03 -20.00
N ILE A 330 -0.82 11.06 -20.94
CA ILE A 330 -1.42 12.29 -21.43
C ILE A 330 -2.93 12.15 -21.29
N ALA A 331 -3.54 13.09 -20.57
CA ALA A 331 -4.99 13.14 -20.38
C ALA A 331 -5.53 14.53 -20.71
N THR A 332 -6.82 14.64 -21.01
CA THR A 332 -7.48 15.94 -21.27
C THR A 332 -8.72 16.13 -20.43
N GLY A 333 -9.02 17.40 -20.10
CA GLY A 333 -10.18 17.79 -19.29
C GLY A 333 -10.08 17.40 -17.81
N GLU A 334 -11.12 17.79 -17.05
CA GLU A 334 -11.13 17.69 -15.58
C GLU A 334 -11.00 16.25 -15.06
N ARG A 335 -11.63 15.28 -15.75
CA ARG A 335 -11.47 13.86 -15.41
C ARG A 335 -10.02 13.39 -15.65
N GLY A 336 -9.41 13.81 -16.75
CA GLY A 336 -8.02 13.49 -17.05
C GLY A 336 -7.05 14.06 -16.01
N LYS A 337 -7.32 15.28 -15.52
CA LYS A 337 -6.59 15.89 -14.42
C LYS A 337 -6.62 15.01 -13.17
N MET A 338 -7.81 14.62 -12.73
CA MET A 338 -7.98 13.74 -11.57
C MET A 338 -7.25 12.41 -11.75
N HIS A 339 -7.33 11.79 -12.94
CA HIS A 339 -6.61 10.54 -13.21
C HIS A 339 -5.09 10.70 -13.11
N CYS A 340 -4.51 11.76 -13.67
CA CYS A 340 -3.07 12.01 -13.57
C CYS A 340 -2.63 12.32 -12.13
N GLU A 341 -3.40 13.11 -11.37
CA GLU A 341 -3.12 13.43 -9.97
C GLU A 341 -3.19 12.20 -9.07
N GLN A 342 -4.24 11.39 -9.23
CA GLN A 342 -4.40 10.16 -8.44
C GLN A 342 -3.36 9.12 -8.82
N LEU A 343 -3.04 8.97 -10.10
CA LEU A 343 -2.03 8.02 -10.55
C LEU A 343 -0.63 8.42 -10.07
N GLN A 344 -0.27 9.71 -10.07
CA GLN A 344 1.00 10.18 -9.49
C GLN A 344 1.07 9.84 -8.00
N LYS A 345 0.01 10.12 -7.23
CA LYS A 345 -0.05 9.80 -5.80
C LYS A 345 0.07 8.29 -5.54
N ALA A 346 -0.61 7.48 -6.34
CA ALA A 346 -0.62 6.02 -6.21
C ALA A 346 0.72 5.38 -6.60
N LEU A 347 1.41 5.91 -7.61
CA LEU A 347 2.73 5.43 -8.05
C LEU A 347 3.86 5.95 -7.16
N GLY A 348 3.68 7.09 -6.51
CA GLY A 348 4.69 7.73 -5.65
C GLY A 348 5.87 8.33 -6.40
N CYS A 349 5.80 8.42 -7.74
CA CYS A 349 6.87 8.91 -8.60
C CYS A 349 6.33 9.67 -9.83
N GLY A 350 7.23 10.32 -10.57
CA GLY A 350 6.89 11.09 -11.77
C GLY A 350 6.52 12.55 -11.50
N VAL A 351 6.62 13.35 -12.56
CA VAL A 351 6.40 14.79 -12.55
C VAL A 351 5.09 15.12 -13.23
N LEU A 352 4.18 15.69 -12.45
CA LEU A 352 2.87 16.10 -12.89
C LEU A 352 2.90 17.55 -13.44
N GLN A 353 2.28 17.73 -14.59
CA GLN A 353 1.99 19.02 -15.18
C GLN A 353 0.51 19.08 -15.55
N THR A 354 -0.23 19.95 -14.87
CA THR A 354 -1.67 20.14 -15.08
C THR A 354 -1.95 21.43 -15.84
N ASP A 355 -3.16 21.52 -16.41
CA ASP A 355 -3.72 22.75 -16.98
C ASP A 355 -2.92 23.32 -18.17
N LEU A 356 -2.20 22.46 -18.90
CA LEU A 356 -1.46 22.84 -20.09
C LEU A 356 -2.44 23.16 -21.22
N LYS A 357 -2.29 24.34 -21.84
CA LYS A 357 -3.06 24.69 -23.04
C LYS A 357 -2.53 23.89 -24.24
N ILE A 358 -3.43 23.18 -24.93
CA ILE A 358 -3.08 22.40 -26.13
C ILE A 358 -2.63 23.32 -27.29
N HIS A 359 -3.26 24.48 -27.42
CA HIS A 359 -2.89 25.57 -28.33
C HIS A 359 -3.34 26.91 -27.72
N LYS A 360 -2.81 28.05 -28.21
CA LYS A 360 -3.02 29.39 -27.62
C LYS A 360 -4.50 29.72 -27.36
N ASN A 361 -5.41 29.22 -28.21
CA ASN A 361 -6.86 29.49 -28.16
C ASN A 361 -7.72 28.30 -27.70
N SER A 362 -7.11 27.22 -27.17
CA SER A 362 -7.85 26.04 -26.73
C SER A 362 -8.65 26.30 -25.45
N ARG A 363 -9.93 25.92 -25.44
CA ARG A 363 -10.70 25.73 -24.21
C ARG A 363 -10.35 24.42 -23.48
N ARG A 364 -9.73 23.46 -24.17
CA ARG A 364 -9.33 22.17 -23.60
C ARG A 364 -7.93 22.26 -23.00
N THR A 365 -7.84 21.88 -21.73
CA THR A 365 -6.59 21.65 -21.00
C THR A 365 -6.09 20.23 -21.17
N GLN A 366 -4.78 20.08 -21.09
CA GLN A 366 -4.06 18.82 -21.14
C GLN A 366 -3.25 18.66 -19.85
N HIS A 367 -3.22 17.44 -19.36
CA HIS A 367 -2.54 17.05 -18.13
C HIS A 367 -1.55 15.96 -18.50
N ARG A 368 -0.31 16.08 -18.03
CA ARG A 368 0.77 15.16 -18.34
C ARG A 368 1.40 14.69 -17.05
N LEU A 369 1.55 13.38 -16.92
CA LEU A 369 2.37 12.76 -15.89
C LEU A 369 3.60 12.15 -16.57
N GLN A 370 4.77 12.72 -16.31
CA GLN A 370 6.00 12.42 -17.06
C GLN A 370 7.04 11.77 -16.15
N PHE A 371 7.78 10.80 -16.69
CA PHE A 371 8.84 10.08 -16.03
C PHE A 371 10.10 10.19 -16.87
N TYR A 372 11.15 10.73 -16.26
CA TYR A 372 12.44 10.98 -16.92
C TYR A 372 13.64 10.69 -16.02
N SER A 373 13.44 10.58 -14.69
CA SER A 373 14.51 10.10 -13.81
C SER A 373 14.69 8.59 -14.01
N GLU A 374 15.91 8.11 -13.75
CA GLU A 374 16.22 6.68 -13.89
C GLU A 374 15.41 5.83 -12.92
N ASP A 375 15.33 6.25 -11.66
CA ASP A 375 14.60 5.54 -10.61
C ASP A 375 13.09 5.47 -10.91
N ASP A 376 12.52 6.57 -11.38
CA ASP A 376 11.11 6.64 -11.79
C ASP A 376 10.83 5.68 -12.95
N LEU A 377 11.68 5.69 -13.98
CA LEU A 377 11.52 4.83 -15.14
C LEU A 377 11.71 3.36 -14.80
N ARG A 378 12.67 3.02 -13.93
CA ARG A 378 12.87 1.64 -13.45
C ARG A 378 11.65 1.16 -12.67
N THR A 379 11.15 1.99 -11.76
CA THR A 379 9.97 1.69 -10.94
C THR A 379 8.74 1.50 -11.83
N LEU A 380 8.49 2.44 -12.75
CA LEU A 380 7.35 2.41 -13.66
C LEU A 380 7.39 1.18 -14.59
N MET A 381 8.51 0.95 -15.27
CA MET A 381 8.63 -0.11 -16.26
C MET A 381 8.62 -1.49 -15.62
N LYS A 382 9.27 -1.69 -14.46
CA LYS A 382 9.23 -2.98 -13.75
C LYS A 382 7.82 -3.31 -13.26
N GLY A 383 7.11 -2.33 -12.70
CA GLY A 383 5.74 -2.51 -12.21
C GLY A 383 4.75 -2.82 -13.34
N MET A 384 4.86 -2.14 -14.49
CA MET A 384 3.87 -2.25 -15.56
C MET A 384 4.14 -3.37 -16.57
N ARG A 385 5.40 -3.78 -16.76
CA ARG A 385 5.79 -4.78 -17.77
C ARG A 385 4.99 -6.10 -17.74
N PRO A 386 4.59 -6.65 -16.58
CA PRO A 386 3.74 -7.85 -16.54
C PRO A 386 2.35 -7.65 -17.13
N HIS A 387 1.86 -6.41 -17.09
CA HIS A 387 0.49 -6.05 -17.47
C HIS A 387 0.39 -5.36 -18.84
N LEU A 388 1.51 -4.86 -19.36
CA LEU A 388 1.58 -4.23 -20.68
C LEU A 388 1.34 -5.25 -21.80
N ARG A 389 0.54 -4.83 -22.79
CA ARG A 389 0.27 -5.60 -24.01
C ARG A 389 0.94 -4.94 -25.20
N MET A 390 0.59 -3.69 -25.50
CA MET A 390 1.02 -3.04 -26.75
C MET A 390 2.43 -2.46 -26.64
N LYS A 391 2.78 -1.86 -25.49
CA LYS A 391 4.06 -1.17 -25.31
C LYS A 391 5.13 -1.99 -24.56
N LYS A 392 4.93 -3.31 -24.46
CA LYS A 392 5.82 -4.22 -23.70
C LYS A 392 7.25 -4.25 -24.27
N GLY A 393 7.40 -4.22 -25.60
CA GLY A 393 8.70 -4.18 -26.26
C GLY A 393 9.48 -2.90 -25.96
N GLN A 394 8.81 -1.75 -25.99
CA GLN A 394 9.41 -0.46 -25.66
C GLN A 394 9.83 -0.39 -24.19
N ALA A 395 9.01 -0.92 -23.27
CA ALA A 395 9.35 -1.00 -21.86
C ALA A 395 10.60 -1.85 -21.59
N GLY A 396 10.74 -2.99 -22.28
CA GLY A 396 11.94 -3.82 -22.23
C GLY A 396 13.18 -3.09 -22.72
N ALA A 397 13.08 -2.40 -23.86
CA ALA A 397 14.19 -1.64 -24.43
C ALA A 397 14.66 -0.47 -23.52
N ILE A 398 13.74 0.19 -22.81
CA ILE A 398 14.10 1.21 -21.81
C ILE A 398 14.86 0.59 -20.63
N LEU A 399 14.38 -0.53 -20.09
CA LEU A 399 15.06 -1.20 -18.98
C LEU A 399 16.49 -1.60 -19.37
N GLU A 400 16.67 -2.15 -20.57
CA GLU A 400 17.99 -2.50 -21.11
C GLU A 400 18.87 -1.26 -21.32
N LEU A 401 18.31 -0.17 -21.84
CA LEU A 401 19.05 1.08 -22.04
C LEU A 401 19.57 1.66 -20.72
N LEU A 402 18.74 1.65 -19.67
CA LEU A 402 19.12 2.09 -18.32
C LEU A 402 20.20 1.18 -17.73
N ASP A 403 20.10 -0.11 -17.99
CA ASP A 403 21.06 -1.13 -17.58
C ASP A 403 22.43 -1.00 -18.25
N LEU A 404 22.46 -0.47 -19.47
CA LEU A 404 23.69 -0.18 -20.19
C LEU A 404 24.30 1.16 -19.80
N ARG A 405 23.62 2.03 -19.05
CA ARG A 405 24.07 3.40 -18.74
C ARG A 405 25.43 3.40 -18.02
N GLY A 406 26.26 4.42 -18.31
CA GLY A 406 27.61 4.54 -17.75
C GLY A 406 28.70 3.69 -18.43
N ARG A 407 28.33 2.64 -19.17
CA ARG A 407 29.27 1.83 -19.97
C ARG A 407 29.66 2.54 -21.29
N LYS A 408 30.89 2.36 -21.77
CA LYS A 408 31.45 3.16 -22.88
C LYS A 408 32.05 2.37 -24.06
N SER A 409 32.02 1.04 -24.03
CA SER A 409 32.55 0.24 -25.15
C SER A 409 31.73 0.45 -26.43
N ASP A 410 32.36 0.20 -27.57
CA ASP A 410 31.74 0.43 -28.88
C ASP A 410 30.58 -0.55 -29.14
N ILE A 411 30.67 -1.76 -28.61
CA ILE A 411 29.58 -2.75 -28.61
C ILE A 411 28.35 -2.21 -27.86
N VAL A 412 28.56 -1.60 -26.69
CA VAL A 412 27.48 -1.00 -25.91
C VAL A 412 26.91 0.25 -26.60
N LYS A 413 27.74 1.10 -27.21
CA LYS A 413 27.26 2.25 -27.99
C LYS A 413 26.36 1.79 -29.13
N SER A 414 26.80 0.81 -29.93
CA SER A 414 26.00 0.22 -31.01
C SER A 414 24.68 -0.34 -30.48
N ARG A 415 24.68 -1.03 -29.32
CA ARG A 415 23.45 -1.57 -28.74
C ARG A 415 22.48 -0.46 -28.28
N ARG A 416 22.98 0.64 -27.71
CA ARG A 416 22.11 1.76 -27.32
C ARG A 416 21.44 2.40 -28.53
N ASP A 417 22.16 2.50 -29.65
CA ASP A 417 21.59 2.99 -30.91
C ASP A 417 20.53 2.02 -31.45
N ASP A 418 20.77 0.70 -31.36
CA ASP A 418 19.78 -0.32 -31.71
C ASP A 418 18.51 -0.17 -30.83
N LEU A 419 18.67 0.02 -29.51
CA LEU A 419 17.53 0.20 -28.59
C LEU A 419 16.72 1.47 -28.90
N TYR A 420 17.39 2.57 -29.27
CA TYR A 420 16.73 3.78 -29.77
C TYR A 420 15.90 3.48 -31.04
N ARG A 421 16.50 2.78 -32.01
CA ARG A 421 15.82 2.40 -33.27
C ARG A 421 14.65 1.46 -33.02
N ILE A 422 14.80 0.48 -32.14
CA ILE A 422 13.73 -0.44 -31.72
C ILE A 422 12.53 0.32 -31.17
N VAL A 423 12.72 1.23 -30.22
CA VAL A 423 11.60 2.00 -29.64
C VAL A 423 10.96 2.90 -30.71
N LYS A 424 11.76 3.55 -31.57
CA LYS A 424 11.25 4.39 -32.65
C LYS A 424 10.44 3.57 -33.68
N TRP A 425 10.94 2.38 -34.04
CA TRP A 425 10.24 1.44 -34.92
C TRP A 425 8.90 0.99 -34.32
N LEU A 426 8.90 0.52 -33.06
CA LEU A 426 7.69 0.05 -32.40
C LEU A 426 6.58 1.11 -32.28
N ASN A 427 6.96 2.39 -32.27
CA ASN A 427 6.00 3.50 -32.22
C ASN A 427 5.42 3.89 -33.59
N TRP A 428 6.11 3.55 -34.69
CA TRP A 428 5.78 4.06 -36.04
C TRP A 428 5.62 2.98 -37.12
N LYS A 429 5.88 1.70 -36.81
CA LYS A 429 5.79 0.58 -37.76
C LYS A 429 4.43 0.46 -38.45
N ASP A 430 3.36 0.87 -37.77
CA ASP A 430 1.99 0.77 -38.24
C ASP A 430 1.55 2.01 -39.06
N VAL A 431 2.45 2.99 -39.24
CA VAL A 431 2.23 4.21 -40.03
C VAL A 431 3.07 4.13 -41.30
N PRO A 432 2.50 3.77 -42.47
CA PRO A 432 3.26 3.41 -43.67
C PRO A 432 4.31 4.45 -44.09
N GLY A 433 3.93 5.73 -44.17
CA GLY A 433 4.87 6.78 -44.57
C GLY A 433 6.01 7.00 -43.57
N LYS A 434 5.78 6.77 -42.27
CA LYS A 434 6.84 6.87 -41.25
C LYS A 434 7.71 5.63 -41.20
N ARG A 435 7.14 4.44 -41.42
CA ARG A 435 7.87 3.17 -41.53
C ARG A 435 8.93 3.25 -42.62
N GLU A 436 8.55 3.68 -43.83
CA GLU A 436 9.45 3.80 -44.98
C GLU A 436 10.54 4.85 -44.76
N GLU A 437 10.19 5.99 -44.16
CA GLU A 437 11.14 7.05 -43.80
C GLU A 437 12.23 6.53 -42.84
N LEU A 438 11.84 5.73 -41.83
CA LEU A 438 12.79 5.16 -40.86
C LEU A 438 13.74 4.13 -41.49
N LEU A 439 13.23 3.23 -42.32
CA LEU A 439 14.06 2.24 -43.01
C LEU A 439 15.09 2.92 -43.92
N LYS A 440 14.67 3.98 -44.63
CA LYS A 440 15.56 4.80 -45.44
C LYS A 440 16.58 5.60 -44.61
N GLU A 441 16.16 6.20 -43.49
CA GLU A 441 17.03 6.94 -42.56
C GLU A 441 18.15 6.04 -42.03
N TRP A 442 17.84 4.78 -41.74
CA TRP A 442 18.78 3.83 -41.14
C TRP A 442 19.55 3.00 -42.16
N ASN A 443 19.19 3.10 -43.44
CA ASN A 443 19.74 2.30 -44.53
C ASN A 443 19.70 0.80 -44.24
N ILE A 444 18.56 0.32 -43.73
CA ILE A 444 18.30 -1.10 -43.43
C ILE A 444 16.91 -1.50 -43.92
N ASP A 445 16.72 -2.79 -44.11
CA ASP A 445 15.42 -3.40 -44.35
C ASP A 445 14.80 -3.89 -43.02
N GLU A 446 13.61 -4.48 -43.12
CA GLU A 446 12.89 -5.00 -41.94
C GLU A 446 13.60 -6.18 -41.31
N ALA A 447 14.29 -7.00 -42.11
CA ALA A 447 15.14 -8.07 -41.59
C ALA A 447 16.25 -7.51 -40.70
N GLY A 448 16.87 -6.40 -41.11
CA GLY A 448 17.85 -5.65 -40.32
C GLY A 448 17.27 -5.14 -38.99
N VAL A 449 16.03 -4.65 -39.00
CA VAL A 449 15.33 -4.25 -37.76
C VAL A 449 15.05 -5.47 -36.86
N HIS A 450 14.59 -6.59 -37.43
CA HIS A 450 14.34 -7.83 -36.68
C HIS A 450 15.61 -8.43 -36.08
N ALA A 451 16.75 -8.31 -36.75
CA ALA A 451 18.05 -8.71 -36.23
C ALA A 451 18.42 -7.93 -34.95
N MET A 452 18.01 -6.67 -34.83
CA MET A 452 18.24 -5.87 -33.60
C MET A 452 17.48 -6.44 -32.40
N PHE A 453 16.26 -6.97 -32.59
CA PHE A 453 15.50 -7.62 -31.51
C PHE A 453 16.11 -8.94 -31.04
N SER A 454 16.89 -9.59 -31.91
CA SER A 454 17.46 -10.92 -31.67
C SER A 454 18.79 -10.88 -30.91
N ARG A 455 19.39 -9.69 -30.77
CA ARG A 455 20.61 -9.48 -29.98
C ARG A 455 20.27 -9.50 -28.49
N ASP A 456 20.83 -10.47 -27.78
CA ASP A 456 20.67 -10.59 -26.33
C ASP A 456 21.54 -9.57 -25.58
N GLY A 457 20.90 -8.74 -24.76
CA GLY A 457 21.57 -7.72 -23.96
C GLY A 457 22.46 -8.27 -22.86
N GLU A 458 22.17 -9.49 -22.36
CA GLU A 458 22.97 -10.15 -21.33
C GLU A 458 24.29 -10.69 -21.92
N THR A 459 24.22 -11.37 -23.06
CA THR A 459 25.39 -11.80 -23.83
C THR A 459 26.32 -10.62 -24.18
N LEU A 460 25.75 -9.46 -24.57
CA LEU A 460 26.54 -8.26 -24.88
C LEU A 460 27.20 -7.64 -23.64
N ARG A 461 26.55 -7.72 -22.47
CA ARG A 461 27.15 -7.30 -21.18
C ARG A 461 28.32 -8.19 -20.80
N LEU A 462 28.16 -9.50 -20.92
CA LEU A 462 29.23 -10.47 -20.66
C LEU A 462 30.43 -10.24 -21.60
N LEU A 463 30.17 -9.88 -22.86
CA LEU A 463 31.21 -9.54 -23.83
C LEU A 463 31.92 -8.21 -23.49
N ASP A 464 31.19 -7.19 -23.03
CA ASP A 464 31.77 -5.93 -22.51
C ASP A 464 32.64 -6.17 -21.27
N ASP A 465 32.16 -7.00 -20.34
CA ASP A 465 32.87 -7.33 -19.11
C ASP A 465 34.14 -8.15 -19.40
N ALA A 466 34.08 -9.10 -20.34
CA ALA A 466 35.23 -9.86 -20.81
C ALA A 466 36.29 -8.96 -21.50
N ASN A 467 35.88 -8.04 -22.37
CA ASN A 467 36.80 -7.11 -23.04
C ASN A 467 37.52 -6.20 -22.04
N ARG A 468 36.83 -5.70 -21.01
CA ARG A 468 37.46 -4.90 -19.95
C ARG A 468 38.47 -5.68 -19.13
N LEU A 469 38.19 -6.95 -18.84
CA LEU A 469 39.15 -7.82 -18.15
C LEU A 469 40.41 -8.02 -18.99
N VAL A 470 40.28 -8.15 -20.32
CA VAL A 470 41.43 -8.25 -21.24
C VAL A 470 42.21 -6.93 -21.31
N GLU A 471 41.55 -5.76 -21.26
CA GLU A 471 42.25 -4.46 -21.21
C GLU A 471 42.96 -4.19 -19.87
N MET A 472 42.54 -4.86 -18.79
CA MET A 472 43.13 -4.72 -17.45
C MET A 472 44.33 -5.65 -17.20
N ILE A 473 44.48 -6.71 -17.99
CA ILE A 473 45.61 -7.64 -17.99
C ILE A 473 46.66 -7.12 -18.98
#